data_AF-A0A0P4WJL8-F1
#
_entry.id   AF-A0A0P4WJL8-F1
#
_cell.length_a   1.000
_cell.length_b   1.000
_cell.length_c   1.000
_cell.angle_alpha   90.00
_cell.angle_beta   90.00
_cell.angle_gamma   90.00
#
_symmetry.space_group_name_H-M   'P 1'
#
loop_
_entity.id
_entity.type
_entity.pdbx_description
1 polymer ?
#
loop_
_entity_poly.entity_id
_entity_poly.type
_entity_poly.pdbx_seq_one_letter_code
_entity_poly.pdbx_strand_id
1 'polypeptide(L)'
;MKEFISKLFEKEAKFYLNLVPDMNSILREIGEKTLKFPRCFYASLEDKKEIIFLEDLRPLGYKMTDRRQGMDKAHVNLVLKELARLHAASVLLQAKAPDEDICVRYSSLEKGWIDFLKKESSLKLIFESGMKNSKELLLQLGGYERATAWIDSLLPNFVDILHEQAKDSKFKVVCHGDSWNNNLLFR
;
A
#
# COMPACT_ATOMS: atom_id res chain seq x y z
N MET A 1 12.23 -14.67 -2.89
CA MET A 1 10.81 -14.48 -3.28
C MET A 1 9.79 -15.00 -2.25
N LYS A 2 9.85 -16.25 -1.75
CA LYS A 2 8.88 -16.79 -0.76
C LYS A 2 8.75 -15.92 0.51
N GLU A 3 9.88 -15.54 1.13
CA GLU A 3 9.88 -14.71 2.35
C GLU A 3 9.22 -13.34 2.13
N PHE A 4 9.47 -12.72 0.98
CA PHE A 4 8.88 -11.45 0.62
C PHE A 4 7.34 -11.54 0.54
N ILE A 5 6.82 -12.56 -0.15
CA ILE A 5 5.38 -12.80 -0.27
C ILE A 5 4.75 -13.07 1.10
N SER A 6 5.40 -13.89 1.94
CA SER A 6 4.94 -14.18 3.29
C SER A 6 4.83 -12.91 4.14
N LYS A 7 5.80 -12.01 4.08
CA LYS A 7 5.74 -10.72 4.79
C LYS A 7 4.66 -9.77 4.28
N LEU A 8 4.40 -9.76 2.95
CA LEU A 8 3.28 -8.99 2.41
C LEU A 8 1.93 -9.50 2.96
N PHE A 9 1.76 -10.82 2.98
CA PHE A 9 0.58 -11.46 3.53
C PHE A 9 0.41 -11.17 5.03
N GLU A 10 1.49 -11.31 5.81
CA GLU A 10 1.50 -11.00 7.24
C GLU A 10 1.09 -9.55 7.50
N LYS A 11 1.61 -8.62 6.68
CA LYS A 11 1.26 -7.20 6.77
C LYS A 11 -0.22 -6.96 6.54
N GLU A 12 -0.81 -7.58 5.51
CA GLU A 12 -2.24 -7.45 5.22
C GLU A 12 -3.12 -8.06 6.32
N ALA A 13 -2.78 -9.26 6.81
CA ALA A 13 -3.52 -9.89 7.89
C ALA A 13 -3.49 -9.06 9.18
N LYS A 14 -2.30 -8.55 9.58
CA LYS A 14 -2.15 -7.69 10.77
C LYS A 14 -2.87 -6.34 10.61
N PHE A 15 -2.93 -5.80 9.39
CA PHE A 15 -3.70 -4.60 9.10
C PHE A 15 -5.19 -4.80 9.44
N TYR A 16 -5.77 -5.90 8.96
CA TYR A 16 -7.18 -6.22 9.19
C TYR A 16 -7.49 -6.69 10.62
N LEU A 17 -6.62 -7.49 11.23
CA LEU A 17 -6.85 -8.06 12.57
C LEU A 17 -6.63 -7.04 13.70
N ASN A 18 -5.67 -6.14 13.54
CA ASN A 18 -5.19 -5.30 14.65
C ASN A 18 -5.40 -3.81 14.34
N LEU A 19 -4.81 -3.32 13.25
CA LEU A 19 -4.69 -1.88 13.03
C LEU A 19 -6.03 -1.21 12.68
N VAL A 20 -6.82 -1.81 11.78
CA VAL A 20 -8.15 -1.29 11.42
C VAL A 20 -9.10 -1.26 12.62
N PRO A 21 -9.23 -2.32 13.44
CA PRO A 21 -10.02 -2.29 14.66
C PRO A 21 -9.61 -1.18 15.64
N ASP A 22 -8.31 -0.99 15.87
CA ASP A 22 -7.79 0.03 16.80
C ASP A 22 -8.08 1.45 16.30
N MET A 23 -7.82 1.72 15.01
CA MET A 23 -8.20 2.99 14.37
C MET A 23 -9.70 3.24 14.45
N ASN A 24 -10.53 2.22 14.20
CA ASN A 24 -11.98 2.32 14.29
C ASN A 24 -12.47 2.54 15.73
N SER A 25 -11.76 2.02 16.74
CA SER A 25 -12.07 2.29 18.15
C SER A 25 -11.96 3.79 18.45
N ILE A 26 -10.86 4.39 18.03
CA ILE A 26 -10.59 5.82 18.26
C ILE A 26 -11.57 6.71 17.52
N LEU A 27 -11.92 6.36 16.27
CA LEU A 27 -12.96 7.08 15.53
C LEU A 27 -14.31 7.03 16.26
N ARG A 28 -14.69 5.87 16.82
CA ARG A 28 -15.94 5.74 17.59
C ARG A 28 -15.94 6.58 18.86
N GLU A 29 -14.82 6.66 19.58
CA GLU A 29 -14.69 7.48 20.79
C GLU A 29 -14.99 8.97 20.55
N ILE A 30 -14.64 9.48 19.36
CA ILE A 30 -14.90 10.87 18.97
C ILE A 30 -16.22 11.06 18.20
N GLY A 31 -17.07 10.02 18.15
CA GLY A 31 -18.36 10.08 17.45
C GLY A 31 -18.27 9.99 15.92
N GLU A 32 -17.11 9.62 15.37
CA GLU A 32 -16.90 9.46 13.93
C GLU A 32 -17.28 8.05 13.44
N LYS A 33 -17.58 7.97 12.14
CA LYS A 33 -17.86 6.68 11.47
C LYS A 33 -16.58 5.84 11.35
N THR A 34 -16.72 4.53 11.30
CA THR A 34 -15.60 3.63 11.00
C THR A 34 -15.09 3.82 9.57
N LEU A 35 -13.81 3.48 9.36
CA LEU A 35 -13.17 3.41 8.05
C LEU A 35 -13.90 2.42 7.13
N LYS A 36 -13.79 2.63 5.82
CA LYS A 36 -14.44 1.83 4.76
C LYS A 36 -13.58 0.66 4.31
N PHE A 37 -13.23 -0.19 5.28
CA PHE A 37 -12.62 -1.50 5.02
C PHE A 37 -13.64 -2.62 5.24
N PRO A 38 -13.59 -3.72 4.47
CA PRO A 38 -14.43 -4.88 4.74
C PRO A 38 -14.12 -5.46 6.12
N ARG A 39 -15.13 -6.04 6.76
CA ARG A 39 -14.92 -6.73 8.02
C ARG A 39 -14.04 -7.96 7.80
N CYS A 40 -13.04 -8.12 8.65
CA CYS A 40 -12.26 -9.34 8.72
C CYS A 40 -12.89 -10.30 9.73
N PHE A 41 -13.29 -11.49 9.29
CA PHE A 41 -13.86 -12.51 10.14
C PHE A 41 -12.79 -13.42 10.75
N TYR A 42 -11.71 -13.67 10.00
CA TYR A 42 -10.63 -14.56 10.41
C TYR A 42 -9.38 -14.30 9.57
N ALA A 43 -8.20 -14.46 10.16
CA ALA A 43 -6.98 -14.63 9.38
C ALA A 43 -6.02 -15.60 10.10
N SER A 44 -5.29 -16.40 9.34
CA SER A 44 -4.25 -17.31 9.82
C SER A 44 -2.91 -16.95 9.19
N LEU A 45 -1.86 -17.00 10.01
CA LEU A 45 -0.46 -16.82 9.61
C LEU A 45 0.35 -18.11 9.77
N GLU A 46 -0.32 -19.24 9.98
CA GLU A 46 0.35 -20.54 10.06
C GLU A 46 0.98 -20.90 8.70
N ASP A 47 2.27 -21.27 8.67
CA ASP A 47 3.00 -21.61 7.43
C ASP A 47 2.24 -22.69 6.65
N LYS A 48 2.01 -22.42 5.36
CA LYS A 48 1.22 -23.25 4.43
C LYS A 48 -0.29 -23.30 4.69
N LYS A 49 -0.80 -22.51 5.63
CA LYS A 49 -2.24 -22.32 5.90
C LYS A 49 -2.59 -20.84 6.04
N GLU A 50 -1.85 -19.99 5.32
CA GLU A 50 -2.09 -18.56 5.27
C GLU A 50 -3.46 -18.27 4.63
N ILE A 51 -4.36 -17.62 5.36
CA ILE A 51 -5.70 -17.24 4.86
C ILE A 51 -6.18 -15.93 5.49
N ILE A 52 -6.89 -15.09 4.72
CA ILE A 52 -7.64 -13.94 5.22
C ILE A 52 -9.08 -14.11 4.74
N PHE A 53 -10.03 -14.09 5.66
CA PHE A 53 -11.46 -14.22 5.38
C PHE A 53 -12.18 -12.90 5.65
N LEU A 54 -12.55 -12.22 4.56
CA LEU A 54 -13.16 -10.89 4.57
C LEU A 54 -14.64 -10.94 4.18
N GLU A 55 -15.38 -9.92 4.58
CA GLU A 55 -16.75 -9.65 4.16
C GLU A 55 -16.87 -9.52 2.64
N ASP A 56 -17.77 -10.32 2.06
CA ASP A 56 -18.12 -10.17 0.65
C ASP A 56 -19.01 -8.94 0.48
N LEU A 57 -18.47 -7.91 -0.18
CA LEU A 57 -19.18 -6.66 -0.44
C LEU A 57 -20.06 -6.71 -1.71
N ARG A 58 -19.95 -7.75 -2.54
CA ARG A 58 -20.74 -7.86 -3.79
C ARG A 58 -22.25 -7.91 -3.55
N PRO A 59 -22.79 -8.67 -2.56
CA PRO A 59 -24.22 -8.66 -2.25
C PRO A 59 -24.74 -7.28 -1.81
N LEU A 60 -23.86 -6.43 -1.27
CA LEU A 60 -24.18 -5.05 -0.93
C LEU A 60 -24.17 -4.09 -2.13
N GLY A 61 -23.86 -4.59 -3.34
CA GLY A 61 -23.84 -3.84 -4.59
C GLY A 61 -22.51 -3.19 -4.93
N TYR A 62 -21.45 -3.44 -4.14
CA TYR A 62 -20.12 -2.91 -4.42
C TYR A 62 -19.47 -3.58 -5.63
N LYS A 63 -18.84 -2.77 -6.49
CA LYS A 63 -18.19 -3.22 -7.71
C LYS A 63 -16.85 -2.50 -7.91
N MET A 64 -15.94 -3.21 -8.58
CA MET A 64 -14.68 -2.63 -9.04
C MET A 64 -14.94 -1.78 -10.30
N THR A 65 -14.20 -0.69 -10.46
CA THR A 65 -14.22 0.08 -11.70
C THR A 65 -13.49 -0.65 -12.84
N ASP A 66 -13.87 -0.37 -14.08
CA ASP A 66 -13.13 -0.88 -15.24
C ASP A 66 -11.76 -0.20 -15.30
N ARG A 67 -10.70 -0.99 -15.08
CA ARG A 67 -9.30 -0.53 -15.12
C ARG A 67 -8.91 0.15 -16.43
N ARG A 68 -9.59 -0.14 -17.54
CA ARG A 68 -9.32 0.47 -18.85
C ARG A 68 -9.94 1.84 -19.00
N GLN A 69 -11.03 2.11 -18.29
CA GLN A 69 -11.72 3.40 -18.29
C GLN A 69 -11.16 4.34 -17.23
N GLY A 70 -10.64 3.78 -16.13
CA GLY A 70 -10.13 4.54 -15.00
C GLY A 70 -11.26 5.02 -14.07
N MET A 71 -10.89 5.91 -13.14
CA MET A 71 -11.81 6.51 -12.17
C MET A 71 -12.18 7.92 -12.60
N ASP A 72 -13.48 8.26 -12.55
CA ASP A 72 -13.92 9.65 -12.72
C ASP A 72 -13.67 10.50 -11.46
N LYS A 73 -13.97 11.80 -11.55
CA LYS A 73 -13.81 12.73 -10.43
C LYS A 73 -14.59 12.33 -9.18
N ALA A 74 -15.77 11.71 -9.31
CA ALA A 74 -16.57 11.31 -8.17
C ALA A 74 -15.92 10.12 -7.43
N HIS A 75 -15.44 9.12 -8.17
CA HIS A 75 -14.68 7.99 -7.63
C HIS A 75 -13.41 8.48 -6.92
N VAL A 76 -12.62 9.33 -7.58
CA VAL A 76 -11.38 9.89 -7.00
C VAL A 76 -11.69 10.66 -5.71
N ASN A 77 -12.76 11.45 -5.67
CA ASN A 77 -13.16 12.17 -4.46
C ASN A 77 -13.51 11.23 -3.30
N LEU A 78 -14.15 10.08 -3.56
CA LEU A 78 -14.43 9.08 -2.53
C LEU A 78 -13.14 8.45 -1.99
N VAL A 79 -12.22 8.08 -2.88
CA VAL A 79 -10.92 7.51 -2.51
C VAL A 79 -10.11 8.50 -1.68
N LEU A 80 -9.96 9.73 -2.13
CA LEU A 80 -9.19 10.76 -1.42
C LEU A 80 -9.78 11.07 -0.04
N LYS A 81 -11.12 11.10 0.08
CA LYS A 81 -11.78 11.27 1.39
C LYS A 81 -11.44 10.11 2.33
N GLU A 82 -11.49 8.87 1.85
CA GLU A 82 -11.20 7.71 2.70
C GLU A 82 -9.72 7.60 3.06
N LEU A 83 -8.81 7.92 2.13
CA LEU A 83 -7.38 8.02 2.42
C LEU A 83 -7.09 9.11 3.46
N ALA A 84 -7.75 10.26 3.36
CA ALA A 84 -7.63 11.31 4.37
C ALA A 84 -8.13 10.84 5.75
N ARG A 85 -9.23 10.08 5.81
CA ARG A 85 -9.73 9.46 7.04
C ARG A 85 -8.75 8.44 7.61
N LEU A 86 -8.18 7.57 6.77
CA LEU A 86 -7.14 6.61 7.17
C LEU A 86 -5.93 7.34 7.78
N HIS A 87 -5.43 8.37 7.10
CA HIS A 87 -4.32 9.17 7.59
C HIS A 87 -4.66 9.83 8.94
N ALA A 88 -5.81 10.50 9.05
CA ALA A 88 -6.24 11.14 10.28
C ALA A 88 -6.41 10.13 11.44
N ALA A 89 -7.00 8.96 11.18
CA ALA A 89 -7.17 7.92 12.18
C ALA A 89 -5.82 7.40 12.71
N SER A 90 -4.81 7.27 11.84
CA SER A 90 -3.46 6.89 12.27
C SER A 90 -2.77 7.94 13.14
N VAL A 91 -2.99 9.23 12.87
CA VAL A 91 -2.48 10.33 13.70
C VAL A 91 -3.16 10.35 15.06
N LEU A 92 -4.47 10.13 15.10
CA LEU A 92 -5.22 10.03 16.35
C LEU A 92 -4.78 8.81 17.17
N LEU A 93 -4.48 7.69 16.51
CA LEU A 93 -3.91 6.50 17.15
C LEU A 93 -2.55 6.79 17.79
N GLN A 94 -1.65 7.46 17.08
CA GLN A 94 -0.37 7.92 17.64
C GLN A 94 -0.57 8.90 18.80
N ALA A 95 -1.55 9.81 18.72
CA ALA A 95 -1.81 10.81 19.76
C ALA A 95 -2.35 10.19 21.07
N LYS A 96 -2.97 9.00 21.01
CA LYS A 96 -3.44 8.28 22.20
C LYS A 96 -2.31 7.58 22.98
N ALA A 97 -1.20 7.30 22.32
CA ALA A 97 -0.01 6.69 22.92
C ALA A 97 1.23 7.50 22.52
N PRO A 98 1.39 8.74 23.00
CA PRO A 98 2.44 9.65 22.55
C PRO A 98 3.86 9.16 22.87
N ASP A 99 4.00 8.29 23.88
CA ASP A 99 5.27 7.70 24.30
C ASP A 99 5.61 6.40 23.54
N GLU A 100 4.71 5.88 22.72
CA GLU A 100 4.91 4.69 21.90
C GLU A 100 5.06 5.08 20.42
N ASP A 101 6.04 4.52 19.70
CA ASP A 101 6.05 4.61 18.24
C ASP A 101 5.07 3.58 17.67
N ILE A 102 4.00 4.04 17.00
CA ILE A 102 3.02 3.12 16.39
C ILE A 102 3.67 2.21 15.33
N CYS A 103 4.76 2.62 14.68
CA CYS A 103 5.49 1.75 13.75
C CYS A 103 6.16 0.57 14.48
N VAL A 104 6.54 0.74 15.75
CA VAL A 104 7.09 -0.34 16.58
C VAL A 104 5.97 -1.23 17.09
N ARG A 105 4.88 -0.63 17.60
CA ARG A 105 3.70 -1.36 18.07
C ARG A 105 3.08 -2.23 16.98
N TYR A 106 2.97 -1.68 15.77
CA TYR A 106 2.50 -2.37 14.58
C TYR A 106 3.67 -2.60 13.62
N SER A 107 4.59 -3.49 13.97
CA SER A 107 5.78 -3.80 13.15
C SER A 107 5.46 -4.19 11.70
N SER A 108 4.23 -4.61 11.39
CA SER A 108 3.75 -4.77 10.01
C SER A 108 3.79 -3.48 9.17
N LEU A 109 3.80 -2.30 9.80
CA LEU A 109 3.91 -1.01 9.12
C LEU A 109 5.31 -0.77 8.54
N GLU A 110 6.32 -1.52 8.97
CA GLU A 110 7.68 -1.42 8.44
C GLU A 110 7.72 -1.48 6.90
N LYS A 111 8.66 -0.73 6.33
CA LYS A 111 8.87 -0.60 4.88
C LYS A 111 9.72 -1.75 4.33
N GLY A 112 9.42 -2.98 4.79
CA GLY A 112 10.27 -4.15 4.55
C GLY A 112 10.56 -4.42 3.08
N TRP A 113 9.65 -4.09 2.15
CA TRP A 113 9.85 -4.28 0.70
C TRP A 113 11.05 -3.51 0.13
N ILE A 114 11.40 -2.37 0.73
CA ILE A 114 12.51 -1.53 0.30
C ILE A 114 13.84 -2.12 0.77
N ASP A 115 13.85 -2.65 1.99
CA ASP A 115 15.00 -3.41 2.49
C ASP A 115 15.20 -4.70 1.69
N PHE A 116 14.11 -5.35 1.25
CA PHE A 116 14.20 -6.48 0.33
C PHE A 116 14.81 -6.10 -1.02
N LEU A 117 14.53 -4.92 -1.57
CA LEU A 117 15.16 -4.48 -2.82
C LEU A 117 16.68 -4.32 -2.70
N LYS A 118 17.18 -3.93 -1.53
CA LYS A 118 18.62 -3.84 -1.27
C LYS A 118 19.26 -5.20 -1.02
N LYS A 119 18.58 -6.07 -0.28
CA LYS A 119 19.13 -7.35 0.18
C LYS A 119 18.99 -8.46 -0.85
N GLU A 120 17.95 -8.43 -1.67
CA GLU A 120 17.61 -9.52 -2.57
C GLU A 120 17.70 -9.14 -4.06
N SER A 121 18.60 -9.84 -4.74
CA SER A 121 18.92 -9.71 -6.16
C SER A 121 17.71 -9.93 -7.07
N SER A 122 16.80 -10.84 -6.73
CA SER A 122 15.68 -11.21 -7.60
C SER A 122 14.67 -10.09 -7.81
N LEU A 123 14.29 -9.35 -6.75
CA LEU A 123 13.40 -8.19 -6.88
C LEU A 123 14.08 -7.04 -7.63
N LYS A 124 15.35 -6.77 -7.32
CA LYS A 124 16.15 -5.77 -8.04
C LYS A 124 16.17 -6.05 -9.55
N LEU A 125 16.40 -7.31 -9.94
CA LEU A 125 16.39 -7.73 -11.35
C LEU A 125 15.03 -7.52 -12.04
N ILE A 126 13.92 -7.75 -11.33
CA ILE A 126 12.58 -7.50 -11.87
C ILE A 126 12.38 -6.01 -12.19
N PHE A 127 12.75 -5.11 -11.27
CA PHE A 127 12.66 -3.67 -11.50
C PHE A 127 13.60 -3.20 -12.62
N GLU A 128 14.86 -3.64 -12.61
CA GLU A 128 15.82 -3.31 -13.66
C GLU A 128 15.36 -3.77 -15.04
N SER A 129 14.86 -5.00 -15.14
CA SER A 129 14.33 -5.55 -16.40
C SER A 129 13.12 -4.75 -16.85
N GLY A 130 12.19 -4.41 -15.94
CA GLY A 130 11.04 -3.57 -16.25
C GLY A 130 11.43 -2.19 -16.81
N MET A 131 12.41 -1.54 -16.20
CA MET A 131 12.93 -0.25 -16.66
C MET A 131 13.61 -0.36 -18.03
N LYS A 132 14.44 -1.38 -18.25
CA LYS A 132 15.12 -1.64 -19.53
C LYS A 132 14.12 -1.94 -20.65
N ASN A 133 13.13 -2.79 -20.39
CA ASN A 133 12.07 -3.12 -21.35
C ASN A 133 11.21 -1.89 -21.69
N SER A 134 10.91 -1.06 -20.67
CA SER A 134 10.19 0.21 -20.89
C SER A 134 10.98 1.16 -21.79
N LYS A 135 12.30 1.28 -21.57
CA LYS A 135 13.19 2.07 -22.42
C LYS A 135 13.18 1.56 -23.87
N GLU A 136 13.35 0.25 -24.06
CA GLU A 136 13.37 -0.37 -25.39
C GLU A 136 12.07 -0.08 -26.15
N LEU A 137 10.93 -0.23 -25.48
CA LEU A 137 9.63 0.12 -26.07
C LEU A 137 9.55 1.60 -26.47
N LEU A 138 10.02 2.51 -25.61
CA LEU A 138 10.00 3.95 -25.89
C LEU A 138 10.92 4.32 -27.07
N LEU A 139 12.07 3.64 -27.22
CA LEU A 139 12.95 3.82 -28.38
C LEU A 139 12.27 3.37 -29.68
N GLN A 140 11.53 2.26 -29.65
CA GLN A 140 10.78 1.76 -30.81
C GLN A 140 9.63 2.68 -31.21
N LEU A 141 8.97 3.32 -30.23
CA LEU A 141 7.90 4.28 -30.48
C LEU A 141 8.42 5.62 -31.03
N GLY A 142 9.62 6.05 -30.61
CA GLY A 142 10.22 7.33 -30.98
C GLY A 142 9.54 8.54 -30.32
N GLY A 143 10.24 9.69 -30.23
CA GLY A 143 9.70 10.93 -29.65
C GLY A 143 9.71 10.99 -28.12
N TYR A 144 10.40 10.04 -27.47
CA TYR A 144 10.50 9.91 -26.01
C TYR A 144 11.95 10.02 -25.51
N GLU A 145 12.81 10.75 -26.22
CA GLU A 145 14.26 10.85 -25.95
C GLU A 145 14.54 11.34 -24.53
N ARG A 146 13.71 12.26 -24.03
CA ARG A 146 13.81 12.73 -22.63
C ARG A 146 13.52 11.62 -21.63
N ALA A 147 12.52 10.78 -21.89
CA ALA A 147 12.14 9.69 -20.98
C ALA A 147 13.18 8.57 -21.00
N THR A 148 13.72 8.23 -22.17
CA THR A 148 14.79 7.21 -22.30
C THR A 148 16.08 7.67 -21.63
N ALA A 149 16.49 8.94 -21.82
CA ALA A 149 17.62 9.53 -21.11
C ALA A 149 17.39 9.58 -19.58
N TRP A 150 16.16 9.86 -19.14
CA TRP A 150 15.83 9.81 -17.71
C TRP A 150 15.95 8.40 -17.14
N ILE A 151 15.43 7.38 -17.84
CA ILE A 151 15.59 5.97 -17.42
C ILE A 151 17.09 5.60 -17.31
N ASP A 152 17.91 6.01 -18.27
CA ASP A 152 19.36 5.78 -18.23
C ASP A 152 20.03 6.45 -17.02
N SER A 153 19.60 7.67 -16.67
CA SER A 153 20.12 8.37 -15.49
C SER A 153 19.73 7.71 -14.17
N LEU A 154 18.57 7.02 -14.13
CA LEU A 154 18.06 6.37 -12.92
C LEU A 154 18.63 4.96 -12.73
N LEU A 155 18.79 4.19 -13.81
CA LEU A 155 19.13 2.77 -13.77
C LEU A 155 20.33 2.41 -12.86
N PRO A 156 21.43 3.18 -12.83
CA PRO A 156 22.57 2.84 -11.97
C PRO A 156 22.25 2.89 -10.47
N ASN A 157 21.35 3.79 -10.06
CA ASN A 157 21.15 4.16 -8.65
C ASN A 157 19.69 4.06 -8.19
N PHE A 158 18.80 3.42 -8.97
CA PHE A 158 17.36 3.45 -8.70
C PHE A 158 16.99 2.88 -7.32
N VAL A 159 17.72 1.87 -6.84
CA VAL A 159 17.51 1.29 -5.50
C VAL A 159 17.80 2.31 -4.42
N ASP A 160 18.87 3.08 -4.55
CA ASP A 160 19.22 4.13 -3.58
C ASP A 160 18.23 5.29 -3.63
N ILE A 161 17.77 5.66 -4.84
CA ILE A 161 16.73 6.67 -5.01
C ILE A 161 15.44 6.22 -4.31
N LEU A 162 14.97 4.99 -4.54
CA LEU A 162 13.76 4.46 -3.89
C LEU A 162 13.91 4.45 -2.37
N HIS A 163 15.07 4.08 -1.87
CA HIS A 163 15.33 4.05 -0.44
C HIS A 163 15.39 5.45 0.19
N GLU A 164 15.94 6.44 -0.52
CA GLU A 164 15.93 7.83 -0.08
C GLU A 164 14.52 8.40 -0.02
N GLN A 165 13.73 8.17 -1.07
CA GLN A 165 12.34 8.62 -1.16
C GLN A 165 11.42 7.97 -0.13
N ALA A 166 11.83 6.83 0.42
CA ALA A 166 11.07 6.12 1.42
C ALA A 166 11.47 6.41 2.86
N LYS A 167 12.37 7.36 3.10
CA LYS A 167 12.60 7.86 4.46
C LYS A 167 11.32 8.47 5.03
N ASP A 168 11.18 8.41 6.34
CA ASP A 168 10.02 8.99 7.01
C ASP A 168 9.99 10.52 6.87
N SER A 169 8.82 11.06 6.55
CA SER A 169 8.53 12.49 6.67
C SER A 169 8.34 12.89 8.13
N LYS A 170 8.43 14.19 8.42
CA LYS A 170 8.10 14.75 9.75
C LYS A 170 6.67 14.43 10.19
N PHE A 171 5.76 14.34 9.22
CA PHE A 171 4.38 13.94 9.44
C PHE A 171 4.21 12.48 9.00
N LYS A 172 4.16 11.56 9.97
CA LYS A 172 4.03 10.12 9.71
C LYS A 172 2.57 9.72 9.77
N VAL A 173 2.12 9.00 8.75
CA VAL A 173 0.76 8.46 8.66
C VAL A 173 0.81 7.03 8.12
N VAL A 174 -0.21 6.25 8.43
CA VAL A 174 -0.40 4.93 7.81
C VAL A 174 -0.94 5.13 6.39
N CYS A 175 -0.18 4.67 5.40
CA CYS A 175 -0.60 4.70 3.99
C CYS A 175 -1.24 3.36 3.60
N HIS A 176 -2.13 3.39 2.61
CA HIS A 176 -2.70 2.16 2.01
C HIS A 176 -1.63 1.29 1.31
N GLY A 177 -0.59 1.91 0.74
CA GLY A 177 0.54 1.20 0.12
C GLY A 177 0.31 0.68 -1.31
N ASP A 178 -0.93 0.36 -1.68
CA ASP A 178 -1.34 -0.07 -3.03
C ASP A 178 -2.77 0.42 -3.35
N SER A 179 -2.97 1.74 -3.37
CA SER A 179 -4.29 2.35 -3.61
C SER A 179 -4.58 2.41 -5.12
N TRP A 180 -4.71 1.23 -5.72
CA TRP A 180 -4.98 1.04 -7.14
C TRP A 180 -6.39 0.49 -7.36
N ASN A 181 -6.91 0.60 -8.59
CA ASN A 181 -8.32 0.33 -8.90
C ASN A 181 -8.79 -1.10 -8.52
N ASN A 182 -7.87 -2.07 -8.46
CA ASN A 182 -8.17 -3.47 -8.10
C ASN A 182 -8.41 -3.66 -6.58
N ASN A 183 -7.99 -2.70 -5.77
CA ASN A 183 -8.12 -2.72 -4.32
C ASN A 183 -9.22 -1.77 -3.83
N LEU A 184 -10.04 -1.24 -4.76
CA LEU A 184 -11.08 -0.26 -4.48
C LEU A 184 -12.43 -0.76 -5.02
N LEU A 185 -13.47 -0.65 -4.21
CA LEU A 185 -14.83 -1.00 -4.58
C LEU A 185 -15.76 0.19 -4.35
N PHE A 186 -16.71 0.38 -5.25
CA PHE A 186 -17.61 1.54 -5.28
C PHE A 186 -19.07 1.10 -5.37
N ARG A 187 -19.95 1.97 -4.86
CA ARG A 187 -21.40 1.84 -4.91
C ARG A 187 -22.04 3.22 -4.84
#